data_AF-A0A936N9V7-F1
#
_entry.id   AF-A0A936N9V7-F1
#
_cell.length_a   1.000
_cell.length_b   1.000
_cell.length_c   1.000
_cell.angle_alpha   90.00
_cell.angle_beta   90.00
_cell.angle_gamma   90.00
#
_symmetry.space_group_name_H-M   'P 1'
#
loop_
_entity.id
_entity.type
_entity.pdbx_description
1 polymer ?
#
loop_
_entity_poly.entity_id
_entity_poly.type
_entity_poly.pdbx_seq_one_letter_code
_entity_poly.pdbx_strand_id
1 'polypeptide(L)' 'MLGTDPAHQGSGVGGALIQAVTSRCDEQSMGAYVESSKEENVAFYSRHGFELIETLAYRNAPPSWLMWRDPRLSG' A
#
# COMPACT_ATOMS: atom_id res chain seq x y z
N MET A 1 0.92 -8.69 -4.64
CA MET A 1 2.36 -8.38 -4.80
C MET A 1 2.48 -7.24 -5.81
N LEU A 2 3.10 -6.12 -5.42
CA LEU A 2 3.32 -4.96 -6.30
C LEU A 2 4.81 -4.89 -6.64
N GLY A 3 5.12 -4.82 -7.93
CA GLY A 3 6.48 -4.67 -8.42
C GLY A 3 6.48 -3.76 -9.64
N THR A 4 7.49 -2.91 -9.74
CA THR A 4 7.77 -2.12 -10.93
C THR A 4 9.12 -2.54 -11.45
N ASP A 5 9.23 -2.72 -12.76
CA ASP A 5 10.50 -2.96 -13.43
C ASP A 5 11.53 -1.92 -12.94
N PRO A 6 12.75 -2.33 -12.53
CA PRO A 6 13.79 -1.41 -12.06
C PRO A 6 14.02 -0.20 -12.97
N ALA A 7 13.94 -0.38 -14.29
CA ALA A 7 14.12 0.71 -15.26
C ALA A 7 13.00 1.76 -15.23
N HIS A 8 11.86 1.42 -14.63
CA HIS A 8 10.67 2.27 -14.56
C HIS A 8 10.34 2.70 -13.12
N GLN A 9 11.21 2.43 -12.14
CA GLN A 9 11.04 2.93 -10.78
C GLN A 9 11.16 4.46 -10.74
N GLY A 10 10.44 5.09 -9.81
CA GLY A 10 10.43 6.56 -9.69
C GLY A 10 9.64 7.30 -10.78
N SER A 11 9.10 6.60 -11.79
CA SER A 11 8.31 7.20 -12.89
C SER A 11 6.81 7.36 -12.57
N GLY A 12 6.37 7.00 -11.37
CA GLY A 12 4.97 7.10 -10.94
C GLY A 12 4.09 5.87 -11.24
N VAL A 13 4.60 4.86 -11.96
CA VAL A 13 3.83 3.64 -12.32
C VAL A 13 3.26 2.93 -11.10
N GLY A 14 4.06 2.74 -10.04
CA GLY A 14 3.59 2.12 -8.80
C GLY A 14 2.45 2.90 -8.14
N GLY A 15 2.52 4.24 -8.16
CA GLY A 15 1.47 5.11 -7.63
C GLY A 15 0.18 5.01 -8.44
N ALA A 16 0.28 4.97 -9.77
CA ALA A 16 -0.87 4.80 -10.66
C ALA A 16 -1.58 3.45 -10.44
N LEU A 17 -0.80 2.37 -10.24
CA LEU A 17 -1.35 1.05 -9.92
C LEU A 17 -2.09 1.03 -8.58
N ILE A 18 -1.49 1.61 -7.52
CA ILE A 18 -2.16 1.70 -6.22
C ILE A 18 -3.42 2.54 -6.31
N GLN A 19 -3.38 3.68 -7.01
CA GLN A 19 -4.54 4.52 -7.20
C GLN A 19 -5.69 3.76 -7.87
N ALA A 20 -5.44 3.08 -8.99
CA ALA A 20 -6.45 2.30 -9.70
C ALA A 20 -7.12 1.23 -8.80
N VAL A 21 -6.33 0.52 -7.99
CA VAL A 21 -6.86 -0.46 -7.04
C VAL A 21 -7.71 0.21 -5.96
N THR A 22 -7.20 1.27 -5.32
CA THR A 22 -7.92 1.97 -4.26
C THR A 22 -9.20 2.64 -4.74
N SER A 23 -9.23 3.18 -5.98
CA SER A 23 -10.45 3.75 -6.56
C SER A 23 -11.54 2.69 -6.73
N ARG A 24 -11.19 1.48 -7.19
CA ARG A 24 -12.15 0.38 -7.26
C ARG A 24 -12.64 -0.06 -5.86
N CYS A 25 -11.75 -0.07 -4.86
CA CYS A 25 -12.14 -0.33 -3.48
C CYS A 25 -13.14 0.72 -2.97
N ASP A 26 -12.89 2.00 -3.26
CA ASP A 26 -13.77 3.11 -2.91
C ASP A 26 -15.16 2.95 -3.54
N GLU A 27 -15.23 2.66 -4.84
CA GLU A 27 -16.49 2.40 -5.57
C GLU A 27 -17.31 1.25 -4.96
N GLN A 28 -16.64 0.27 -4.37
CA GLN A 28 -17.27 -0.92 -3.78
C GLN A 28 -17.51 -0.76 -2.27
N SER A 29 -17.20 0.39 -1.69
CA SER A 29 -17.25 0.62 -0.24
C SER A 29 -16.43 -0.43 0.55
N MET A 30 -15.28 -0.83 0.01
CA MET A 30 -14.40 -1.84 0.59
C MET A 30 -13.09 -1.21 1.05
N GLY A 31 -12.61 -1.60 2.23
CA GLY A 31 -11.26 -1.26 2.66
C GLY A 31 -10.19 -2.00 1.85
N ALA A 32 -8.96 -1.48 1.90
CA ALA A 32 -7.80 -2.08 1.26
C ALA A 32 -6.73 -2.40 2.32
N TYR A 33 -6.14 -3.59 2.20
CA TYR A 33 -5.05 -4.05 3.05
C TYR A 33 -3.77 -4.21 2.23
N VAL A 34 -2.64 -3.84 2.81
CA VAL A 34 -1.32 -4.14 2.24
C VAL A 34 -0.35 -4.59 3.32
N GLU A 35 0.50 -5.53 2.94
CA GLU A 35 1.67 -5.94 3.70
C GLU A 35 2.92 -5.48 2.95
N SER A 36 3.83 -4.82 3.65
CA SER A 36 5.15 -4.43 3.12
C SER A 36 6.25 -5.14 3.90
N SER A 37 7.26 -5.67 3.22
CA SER A 37 8.49 -6.19 3.83
C SER A 37 9.64 -5.16 3.85
N LYS A 38 9.33 -3.90 3.54
CA LYS A 38 10.27 -2.78 3.56
C LYS A 38 9.68 -1.54 4.21
N GLU A 39 10.43 -0.93 5.11
CA GLU A 39 10.03 0.29 5.83
C GLU A 39 9.88 1.49 4.88
N GLU A 40 10.77 1.60 3.88
CA GLU A 40 10.77 2.69 2.90
C GLU A 40 9.44 2.83 2.13
N ASN A 41 8.70 1.73 1.99
CA ASN A 41 7.40 1.70 1.33
C ASN A 41 6.25 2.20 2.21
N VAL A 42 6.42 2.27 3.53
CA VAL A 42 5.37 2.76 4.45
C VAL A 42 4.97 4.18 4.06
N ALA A 43 5.96 5.07 3.85
CA ALA A 43 5.70 6.44 3.42
C ALA A 43 5.09 6.52 2.01
N PHE A 44 5.35 5.55 1.14
CA PHE A 44 4.68 5.46 -0.16
C PHE A 44 3.20 5.11 0.01
N TYR A 45 2.87 4.06 0.76
CA TYR A 45 1.48 3.66 0.99
C TYR A 45 0.69 4.70 1.79
N SER A 46 1.31 5.37 2.77
CA SER A 46 0.66 6.43 3.55
C SER A 46 0.20 7.61 2.69
N ARG A 47 0.96 7.99 1.65
CA ARG A 47 0.52 9.02 0.69
C ARG A 47 -0.75 8.61 -0.07
N HIS A 48 -1.04 7.32 -0.19
CA HIS A 48 -2.26 6.79 -0.79
C HIS A 48 -3.40 6.56 0.21
N GLY A 49 -3.22 6.97 1.48
CA GLY A 49 -4.24 6.88 2.52
C GLY A 49 -4.21 5.60 3.34
N PHE A 50 -3.15 4.80 3.25
CA PHE A 50 -2.97 3.66 4.14
C PHE A 50 -2.37 4.10 5.48
N GLU A 51 -2.89 3.55 6.56
CA GLU A 51 -2.43 3.76 7.92
C GLU A 51 -1.81 2.47 8.44
N LEU A 52 -0.70 2.59 9.18
CA LEU A 52 -0.03 1.45 9.80
C LEU A 52 -0.93 0.90 10.92
N ILE A 53 -1.31 -0.37 10.84
CA ILE A 53 -2.10 -1.05 11.87
C ILE A 53 -1.22 -1.90 12.79
N GLU A 54 -0.17 -2.52 12.25
CA GLU A 54 0.71 -3.41 13.01
C GLU A 54 2.08 -3.56 12.31
N THR A 55 3.13 -3.77 13.09
CA THR A 55 4.44 -4.20 12.60
C THR A 55 4.77 -5.56 13.19
N LEU A 56 4.85 -6.58 12.34
CA LEU A 56 5.21 -7.94 12.73
C LEU A 56 6.72 -8.13 12.63
N ALA A 57 7.38 -8.44 13.74
CA ALA A 57 8.80 -8.75 13.78
C ALA A 57 9.04 -10.27 13.67
N TYR A 58 10.01 -10.67 12.86
CA TYR A 58 10.40 -12.06 12.68
C TYR A 58 11.86 -12.28 13.08
N ARG A 59 12.19 -13.47 13.59
CA ARG A 59 13.55 -13.77 14.06
C ARG A 59 14.59 -13.78 12.94
N ASN A 60 14.22 -14.26 11.75
CA ASN A 60 15.14 -14.50 10.62
C ASN A 60 14.63 -13.91 9.29
N ALA A 61 13.79 -12.87 9.35
CA ALA A 61 13.27 -12.20 8.16
C ALA A 61 13.06 -10.70 8.45
N PRO A 62 13.07 -9.82 7.42
CA PRO A 62 12.66 -8.44 7.57
C PRO A 62 11.25 -8.36 8.17
N PRO A 63 10.96 -7.40 9.06
CA PRO A 63 9.62 -7.24 9.60
C PRO A 63 8.61 -6.93 8.49
N SER A 64 7.35 -7.22 8.78
CA SER A 64 6.23 -6.86 7.92
C SER A 64 5.48 -5.67 8.52
N TRP A 65 5.27 -4.63 7.73
CA TRP A 65 4.41 -3.50 8.06
C TRP A 65 3.04 -3.75 7.44
N LEU A 66 2.05 -3.95 8.30
CA LEU A 66 0.67 -4.21 7.95
C LEU A 66 -0.06 -2.88 7.94
N MET A 67 -0.70 -2.54 6.82
CA MET A 67 -1.37 -1.26 6.67
C MET A 67 -2.79 -1.42 6.13
N TRP A 68 -3.69 -0.60 6.64
CA TRP A 68 -5.11 -0.58 6.28
C TRP A 68 -5.49 0.78 5.70
N ARG A 69 -6.41 0.78 4.76
CA ARG A 69 -7.05 1.98 4.23
C ARG A 69 -8.54 1.76 4.18
N ASP A 70 -9.31 2.62 4.85
CA ASP A 70 -10.76 2.64 4.69
C ASP A 70 -11.17 3.16 3.30
N PRO A 71 -12.34 2.72 2.78
CA PRO A 71 -12.86 3.27 1.52
C PRO A 71 -13.17 4.75 1.71
N ARG A 72 -12.80 5.57 0.72
CA ARG A 72 -13.21 6.97 0.65
C ARG A 72 -14.57 7.04 -0.02
N LEU A 73 -15.62 7.06 0.80
CA LEU A 73 -16.99 7.20 0.32
C LEU A 73 -17.18 8.60 -0.26
N SER A 74 -17.68 8.67 -1.49
CA SER A 74 -18.20 9.92 -2.04
C SER A 74 -19.54 10.17 -1.36
N GLY A 75 -19.62 11.20 -0.53
CA GLY A 75 -20.88 11.66 0.08
C GLY A 75 -21.80 12.32 -0.93
#